data_AF-A0A3P7J4U2-F1
#
_entry.id   AF-A0A3P7J4U2-F1
#
_cell.length_a   1.000
_cell.length_b   1.000
_cell.length_c   1.000
_cell.angle_alpha   90.00
_cell.angle_beta   90.00
_cell.angle_gamma   90.00
#
_symmetry.space_group_name_H-M   'P 1'
#
loop_
_entity.id
_entity.type
_entity.pdbx_description
1 polymer ?
#
loop_
_entity_poly.entity_id
_entity_poly.type
_entity_poly.pdbx_seq_one_letter_code
_entity_poly.pdbx_strand_id
1 'polypeptide(L)'
;MRYIVSVDIGTTTIRACLYDEKCRLVETASDKIHIEISGEKEVRVEIDPDMLFRQFVEVVSSVQPTTKPTQKSSAGVMEEQELRARNGTNRSP
;
A
#
# COMPACT_ATOMS: atom_id res chain seq x y z
N MET A 1 -0.49 22.78 -12.46
CA MET A 1 -0.45 21.31 -12.59
C MET A 1 -0.75 20.71 -11.24
N ARG A 2 -1.57 19.66 -11.25
CA ARG A 2 -1.90 18.86 -10.06
C ARG A 2 -1.51 17.42 -10.38
N TYR A 3 -0.97 16.75 -9.38
CA TYR A 3 -0.64 15.35 -9.46
C TYR A 3 -1.39 14.58 -8.39
N ILE A 4 -1.75 13.34 -8.71
CA ILE A 4 -2.36 12.39 -7.80
C ILE A 4 -1.35 11.27 -7.60
N VAL A 5 -1.05 10.94 -6.34
CA VAL A 5 -0.31 9.73 -6.00
C VAL A 5 -1.32 8.70 -5.50
N SER A 6 -1.37 7.55 -6.15
CA SER A 6 -2.07 6.38 -5.61
C SER A 6 -1.05 5.42 -5.03
N VAL A 7 -1.31 4.91 -3.82
CA VAL A 7 -0.48 3.87 -3.21
C VAL A 7 -1.32 2.62 -3.00
N ASP A 8 -0.84 1.51 -3.56
CA ASP A 8 -1.40 0.17 -3.47
C ASP A 8 -0.52 -0.65 -2.53
N ILE A 9 -1.05 -1.00 -1.36
CA ILE A 9 -0.37 -1.82 -0.35
C ILE A 9 -1.07 -3.18 -0.34
N GLY A 10 -0.48 -4.15 -1.05
CA GLY A 10 -0.91 -5.55 -0.97
C GLY A 10 -0.19 -6.30 0.14
N THR A 11 -0.41 -7.61 0.23
CA THR A 11 0.28 -8.44 1.24
C THR A 11 1.80 -8.55 1.03
N THR A 12 2.30 -8.49 -0.21
CA THR A 12 3.71 -8.76 -0.54
C THR A 12 4.46 -7.60 -1.17
N THR A 13 3.74 -6.59 -1.65
CA THR A 13 4.29 -5.50 -2.45
C THR A 13 3.57 -4.21 -2.13
N ILE A 14 4.34 -3.14 -2.03
CA ILE A 14 3.84 -1.77 -2.00
C ILE A 14 4.19 -1.09 -3.33
N ARG A 15 3.27 -0.30 -3.86
CA ARG A 15 3.44 0.38 -5.15
C ARG A 15 2.83 1.77 -5.12
N ALA A 16 3.61 2.76 -5.53
CA ALA A 16 3.14 4.11 -5.77
C ALA A 16 3.08 4.40 -7.28
N CYS A 17 2.03 5.10 -7.69
CA CYS A 17 1.84 5.56 -9.06
C CYS A 17 1.51 7.06 -9.04
N LEU A 18 2.23 7.83 -9.85
CA LEU A 18 2.01 9.26 -10.03
C LEU A 18 1.18 9.49 -11.31
N TYR A 19 0.06 10.17 -11.18
CA TYR A 19 -0.82 10.54 -12.29
C TYR A 19 -0.87 12.05 -12.47
N ASP A 20 -0.91 12.50 -13.73
CA ASP A 20 -1.21 13.89 -14.04
C ASP A 20 -2.72 14.19 -14.01
N GLU A 21 -3.08 15.45 -14.23
CA GLU A 21 -4.47 15.92 -14.27
C GLU A 21 -5.34 15.32 -15.39
N LYS A 22 -4.73 14.59 -16.34
CA LYS A 22 -5.42 13.84 -17.41
C LYS A 22 -5.50 12.35 -17.09
N CYS A 23 -5.24 11.96 -15.84
CA CYS A 23 -5.18 10.57 -15.37
C CYS A 23 -4.17 9.71 -16.14
N ARG A 24 -3.10 10.31 -16.68
CA ARG A 24 -2.05 9.56 -17.35
C ARG A 24 -0.98 9.19 -16.34
N LEU A 25 -0.52 7.94 -16.39
CA LEU A 25 0.59 7.47 -15.57
C LEU A 25 1.87 8.22 -15.99
N VAL A 26 2.50 8.88 -15.03
CA VAL A 26 3.74 9.64 -15.21
C VAL A 26 4.93 8.83 -14.70
N GLU A 27 4.79 8.23 -13.52
CA GLU A 27 5.86 7.51 -12.85
C GLU A 27 5.29 6.42 -11.94
N THR A 28 6.10 5.39 -11.67
CA THR A 28 5.78 4.35 -10.71
C THR A 28 7.01 3.95 -9.93
N ALA A 29 6.82 3.64 -8.65
CA ALA A 29 7.80 2.98 -7.79
C ALA A 29 7.12 1.80 -7.10
N SER A 30 7.90 0.74 -6.84
CA SER A 30 7.40 -0.44 -6.13
C SER A 30 8.50 -1.09 -5.33
N ASP A 31 8.15 -1.64 -4.19
CA ASP A 31 9.04 -2.40 -3.33
C ASP A 31 8.32 -3.61 -2.72
N LYS A 32 9.09 -4.65 -2.35
CA LYS A 32 8.57 -5.83 -1.66
C LYS A 32 8.40 -5.52 -0.17
N ILE A 33 7.25 -5.86 0.38
CA ILE A 33 7.00 -5.69 1.82
C ILE A 33 7.85 -6.69 2.59
N HIS A 34 8.49 -6.20 3.64
CA HIS A 34 9.17 -7.06 4.59
C HIS A 34 8.14 -7.86 5.40
N ILE A 35 8.18 -9.18 5.25
CA ILE A 35 7.32 -10.11 5.98
C ILE A 35 8.18 -10.99 6.87
N GLU A 36 7.73 -11.16 8.11
CA GLU A 36 8.33 -12.10 9.05
C GLU A 36 7.60 -13.43 8.96
N ILE A 37 8.33 -14.49 8.63
CA ILE A 37 7.79 -15.85 8.57
C ILE A 37 8.32 -16.61 9.77
N SER A 38 7.42 -17.12 10.61
CA SER A 38 7.77 -17.87 11.82
C SER A 38 6.88 -19.10 12.03
N GLY A 39 7.33 -20.02 12.91
CA GLY A 39 6.57 -21.20 13.32
C GLY A 39 6.98 -22.51 12.64
N GLU A 40 7.18 -23.57 13.43
CA GLU A 40 7.63 -24.89 12.96
C GLU A 40 6.47 -25.83 12.56
N LYS A 41 5.30 -25.69 13.20
CA LYS A 41 4.12 -26.54 12.97
C LYS A 41 2.99 -25.84 12.23
N GLU A 42 2.86 -24.53 12.42
CA GLU A 42 1.94 -23.65 11.71
C GLU A 42 2.72 -22.42 11.26
N VAL A 43 2.71 -22.15 9.96
CA VAL A 43 3.39 -20.99 9.38
C VAL A 43 2.60 -19.74 9.74
N ARG A 44 3.26 -18.81 10.43
CA ARG A 44 2.76 -17.47 10.72
C ARG A 44 3.49 -16.48 9.83
N VAL A 45 2.72 -15.57 9.25
CA VAL A 45 3.24 -14.48 8.42
C VAL A 45 2.76 -13.18 9.05
N GLU A 46 3.70 -12.36 9.50
CA GLU A 46 3.42 -11.10 10.16
C GLU A 46 4.13 -9.95 9.43
N ILE A 47 3.53 -8.76 9.47
CA ILE A 47 4.13 -7.53 8.91
C ILE A 47 4.37 -6.59 10.08
N ASP A 48 5.61 -6.14 10.24
CA ASP A 48 5.95 -5.09 11.20
C ASP A 48 5.38 -3.74 10.70
N PRO A 49 4.52 -3.07 11.49
CA PRO A 49 3.87 -1.83 11.06
C PRO A 49 4.84 -0.64 10.92
N ASP A 50 5.89 -0.57 11.73
CA ASP A 50 6.89 0.50 11.65
C ASP A 50 7.75 0.31 10.41
N MET A 51 8.12 -0.93 10.09
CA MET A 51 8.83 -1.27 8.86
C MET A 51 7.97 -0.96 7.64
N LEU A 52 6.71 -1.39 7.64
CA LEU A 52 5.76 -1.11 6.55
C LEU A 52 5.62 0.39 6.30
N PHE A 53 5.51 1.18 7.37
CA PHE A 53 5.41 2.64 7.24
C PHE A 53 6.67 3.28 6.67
N ARG A 54 7.86 2.81 7.04
CA ARG A 54 9.12 3.27 6.43
C ARG A 54 9.16 2.96 4.94
N GLN A 55 8.84 1.73 4.56
CA GLN A 55 8.76 1.32 3.15
C GLN A 55 7.74 2.15 2.37
N PHE A 56 6.59 2.47 2.99
CA PHE A 56 5.61 3.38 2.41
C PHE A 56 6.19 4.77 2.12
N VAL A 57 6.87 5.38 3.09
CA VAL A 57 7.47 6.71 2.90
C VAL A 57 8.53 6.67 1.80
N GLU A 58 9.36 5.63 1.75
CA GLU A 58 10.41 5.48 0.74
C GLU A 58 9.83 5.33 -0.67
N VAL A 59 8.83 4.46 -0.85
CA VAL A 59 8.19 4.22 -2.16
C VAL A 59 7.44 5.46 -2.64
N VAL A 60 6.72 6.16 -1.76
CA VAL A 60 6.04 7.42 -2.10
C VAL A 60 7.04 8.52 -2.44
N SER A 61 8.14 8.62 -1.70
CA SER A 61 9.18 9.63 -1.95
C SER A 61 9.95 9.35 -3.24
N SER A 62 9.90 8.13 -3.76
CA SER A 62 10.52 7.72 -5.01
C SER A 62 9.71 8.11 -6.25
N VAL A 63 8.45 8.51 -6.09
CA VAL A 63 7.65 9.10 -7.18
C VAL A 63 7.54 10.60 -6.97
N GLN A 64 8.33 11.38 -7.71
CA GLN A 64 8.32 12.84 -7.59
C GLN A 64 8.15 13.48 -8.96
N PRO A 65 7.21 14.44 -9.12
CA PRO A 65 7.17 15.21 -10.34
C PRO A 65 8.51 15.95 -10.50
N THR A 66 9.11 15.86 -11.68
CA THR A 66 10.40 16.48 -12.05
C THR A 66 10.36 18.03 -12.06
N THR A 67 9.39 18.66 -11.40
CA THR A 67 9.12 20.10 -11.49
C THR A 67 9.10 20.78 -10.11
N LYS A 68 9.38 22.10 -10.14
CA LYS A 68 9.71 22.99 -9.02
C LYS A 68 8.82 22.87 -7.76
N PRO A 69 9.32 23.24 -6.56
CA PRO A 69 8.83 22.82 -5.23
C PRO A 69 7.44 23.33 -4.79
N THR A 70 6.68 23.98 -5.66
CA THR A 70 5.48 24.75 -5.29
C THR A 70 4.15 24.11 -5.68
N GLN A 71 4.13 22.82 -6.06
CA GLN A 71 2.89 22.15 -6.45
C GLN A 71 2.27 21.32 -5.33
N LYS A 72 0.93 21.41 -5.23
CA LYS A 72 0.12 20.64 -4.30
C LYS A 72 -0.20 19.28 -4.92
N SER A 73 0.15 18.21 -4.21
CA SER A 73 -0.18 16.82 -4.56
C SER A 73 -1.12 16.24 -3.52
N SER A 74 -2.02 15.36 -3.95
CA SER A 74 -2.91 14.59 -3.06
C SER A 74 -2.54 13.11 -3.13
N ALA A 75 -2.50 12.43 -1.99
CA ALA A 75 -2.25 10.99 -1.89
C ALA A 75 -3.51 10.24 -1.50
N GLY A 76 -3.77 9.10 -2.16
CA GLY A 76 -4.79 8.13 -1.76
C GLY A 76 -4.14 6.77 -1.48
N VAL A 77 -4.59 6.11 -0.41
CA VAL A 77 -4.08 4.79 0.01
C VAL A 77 -5.18 3.75 -0.20
N MET A 78 -4.81 2.64 -0.83
CA MET A 78 -5.63 1.44 -0.96
C MET A 78 -4.92 0.30 -0.22
N GLU A 79 -5.65 -0.38 0.66
CA GLU A 79 -5.13 -1.44 1.54
C GLU A 79 -6.01 -2.70 1.40
N GLU A 80 -5.36 -3.87 1.44
CA GLU A 80 -6.03 -5.17 1.47
C GLU A 80 -6.64 -5.43 2.87
N GLN A 81 -7.95 -5.68 2.97
CA GLN A 81 -8.62 -6.02 4.24
C GLN A 81 -9.13 -7.46 4.26
N GLU A 82 -8.91 -8.15 5.38
CA GLU A 82 -9.42 -9.51 5.59
C GLU A 82 -10.95 -9.53 5.77
N LEU A 83 -11.66 -10.24 4.89
CA LEU A 83 -13.10 -10.47 4.97
C LEU A 83 -13.42 -11.52 6.04
N ARG A 84 -13.78 -11.09 7.25
CA ARG A 84 -14.32 -12.01 8.28
C ARG A 84 -15.72 -12.49 7.89
N ALA A 85 -15.84 -13.73 7.43
CA ALA A 85 -17.13 -14.40 7.27
C ALA A 85 -17.81 -14.57 8.64
N ARG A 86 -18.97 -13.93 8.83
CA ARG A 86 -19.81 -14.14 10.02
C ARG A 86 -20.43 -15.54 9.95
N ASN A 87 -19.86 -16.50 10.65
CA ASN A 87 -20.53 -17.78 10.88
C ASN A 87 -21.71 -17.58 11.85
N GLY A 88 -22.91 -17.46 11.28
CA GLY A 88 -24.15 -17.47 12.04
C GLY A 88 -24.34 -18.82 12.73
N THR A 89 -24.33 -18.81 14.07
CA THR A 89 -24.79 -19.94 14.88
C THR A 89 -26.29 -20.13 14.67
N ASN A 90 -26.66 -21.13 13.87
CA ASN A 90 -28.02 -21.66 13.87
C ASN A 90 -28.24 -22.39 15.20
N ARG A 91 -29.00 -21.76 16.11
CA ARG A 91 -29.66 -22.47 17.19
C ARG A 91 -30.84 -23.22 16.58
N SER A 92 -30.75 -24.55 16.54
CA SER A 92 -31.92 -25.40 16.33
C SER A 92 -32.83 -25.33 17.55
N PRO A 93 -34.17 -25.35 17.38
CA PRO A 93 -35.10 -25.58 18.49
C PRO A 93 -34.99 -27.01 19.04
#